data_AF-A0A2J6MKX9-F1
#
_entry.id   AF-A0A2J6MKX9-F1
#
_cell.length_a   1.000
_cell.length_b   1.000
_cell.length_c   1.000
_cell.angle_alpha   90.00
_cell.angle_beta   90.00
_cell.angle_gamma   90.00
#
_symmetry.space_group_name_H-M   'P 1'
#
loop_
_entity.id
_entity.type
_entity.pdbx_description
1 polymer ?
#
loop_
_entity_poly.entity_id
_entity_poly.type
_entity_poly.pdbx_seq_one_letter_code
_entity_poly.pdbx_strand_id
1 'polypeptide(L)' 'MQTLKTVSPAPADAQTAPRSGREILEVKAVRRGFDKSQGELLVLDGVNLSLREGEIV' A
#
# COMPACT_ATOMS: atom_id res chain seq x y z
N MET A 1 17.89 52.25 16.73
CA MET A 1 17.43 51.04 17.46
C MET A 1 16.14 50.54 16.84
N GLN A 2 16.20 49.69 15.79
CA GLN A 2 15.08 48.85 15.37
C GLN A 2 15.65 47.50 14.91
N THR A 3 15.13 46.43 15.52
CA THR A 3 15.63 45.04 15.48
C THR A 3 15.07 44.28 14.29
N LEU A 4 15.94 43.62 13.52
CA LEU A 4 15.54 42.63 12.51
C LEU A 4 14.88 41.43 13.19
N LYS A 5 13.64 41.11 12.81
CA LYS A 5 12.99 39.83 13.15
C LYS A 5 13.48 38.75 12.20
N THR A 6 14.31 37.85 12.71
CA THR A 6 14.63 36.57 12.06
C THR A 6 13.38 35.70 12.05
N VAL A 7 12.76 35.53 10.87
CA VAL A 7 11.74 34.50 10.65
C VAL A 7 12.48 33.18 10.43
N SER A 8 12.40 32.28 11.41
CA SER A 8 12.81 30.89 11.22
C SER A 8 11.78 30.20 10.32
N PRO A 9 12.19 29.54 9.22
CA PRO A 9 11.28 28.68 8.49
C PRO A 9 10.97 27.48 9.39
N ALA A 10 9.72 27.37 9.84
CA ALA A 10 9.17 26.10 10.28
C ALA A 10 9.37 25.07 9.16
N PRO A 11 9.56 23.77 9.46
CA PRO A 11 9.68 22.77 8.41
C PRO A 11 8.33 22.71 7.68
N ALA A 12 8.29 23.36 6.51
CA ALA A 12 7.20 23.23 5.56
C ALA A 12 7.20 21.78 5.08
N ASP A 13 6.07 21.12 5.30
CA ASP A 13 5.64 19.94 4.57
C ASP A 13 6.59 18.74 4.66
N ALA A 14 6.64 18.12 5.85
CA ALA A 14 6.67 16.67 5.88
C ALA A 14 5.38 16.20 5.17
N GLN A 15 5.47 16.05 3.85
CA GLN A 15 4.45 15.47 2.99
C GLN A 15 3.88 14.27 3.74
N THR A 16 2.65 14.42 4.23
CA THR A 16 1.95 13.31 4.84
C THR A 16 1.63 12.39 3.68
N ALA A 17 2.55 11.48 3.37
CA ALA A 17 2.19 10.28 2.65
C ALA A 17 0.90 9.78 3.32
N PRO A 18 -0.17 9.47 2.56
CA PRO A 18 -1.39 8.96 3.14
C PRO A 18 -0.97 7.83 4.08
N ARG A 19 -1.22 8.02 5.38
CA ARG A 19 -0.81 7.06 6.40
C ARG A 19 -1.67 5.84 6.14
N SER A 20 -1.19 4.92 5.31
CA SER A 20 -1.84 3.63 5.12
C SER A 20 -1.98 3.02 6.51
N GLY A 21 -3.23 2.82 6.91
CA GLY A 21 -3.56 2.47 8.28
C GLY A 21 -3.21 1.01 8.57
N ARG A 22 -4.02 0.36 9.40
CA ARG A 22 -3.79 -1.05 9.73
C ARG A 22 -3.97 -1.91 8.47
N GLU A 23 -3.28 -3.04 8.42
CA GLU A 23 -3.59 -4.09 7.45
C GLU A 23 -5.00 -4.65 7.69
N ILE A 24 -5.79 -4.71 6.62
CA ILE A 24 -7.19 -5.15 6.62
C ILE A 24 -7.42 -6.41 5.80
N LEU A 25 -6.52 -6.74 4.86
CA LEU A 25 -6.57 -7.98 4.09
C LEU A 25 -5.15 -8.49 3.87
N GLU A 26 -4.97 -9.79 4.05
CA GLU A 26 -3.76 -10.49 3.66
C GLU A 26 -4.16 -11.80 2.97
N VAL A 27 -3.67 -12.01 1.75
CA VAL A 27 -3.78 -13.28 1.03
C VAL A 27 -2.39 -13.78 0.69
N LYS A 28 -2.16 -15.07 0.98
CA LYS A 28 -0.86 -15.73 0.87
C LYS A 28 -0.93 -16.93 -0.06
N ALA A 29 0.03 -17.01 -0.98
CA ALA A 29 0.23 -18.11 -1.92
C ALA A 29 -1.06 -18.60 -2.60
N VAL A 30 -1.93 -17.67 -2.99
CA VAL A 30 -3.21 -17.99 -3.61
C VAL A 30 -2.97 -18.66 -4.95
N ARG A 31 -3.48 -19.89 -5.06
CA ARG A 31 -3.55 -20.66 -6.30
C ARG A 31 -5.01 -20.86 -6.65
N ARG A 32 -5.37 -20.58 -7.90
CA ARG A 32 -6.71 -20.80 -8.41
C ARG A 32 -6.63 -21.17 -9.87
N GLY A 33 -7.33 -22.23 -10.26
CA GLY A 33 -7.38 -22.69 -11.64
C GLY A 33 -8.76 -23.18 -12.03
N PHE A 34 -8.85 -23.68 -13.25
CA PHE A 34 -9.97 -24.47 -13.71
C PHE A 34 -9.52 -25.90 -13.93
N ASP A 35 -10.33 -26.84 -13.47
CA ASP A 35 -10.15 -28.25 -13.79
C ASP A 35 -10.52 -28.45 -15.26
N LYS A 36 -9.57 -28.92 -16.06
CA LYS A 36 -9.81 -29.32 -17.44
C LYS A 36 -9.46 -30.79 -17.57
N SER A 37 -10.19 -31.47 -18.44
CA SER A 37 -10.02 -32.92 -18.70
C SER A 37 -8.61 -33.33 -19.15
N GLN A 38 -7.73 -32.39 -19.53
CA GLN A 38 -6.35 -32.64 -19.95
C GLN A 38 -5.29 -31.90 -19.13
N GLY A 39 -5.63 -31.44 -17.92
CA GLY A 39 -4.68 -30.82 -16.99
C GLY A 39 -5.24 -29.58 -16.31
N GLU A 40 -4.60 -29.19 -15.21
CA GLU A 40 -4.97 -27.98 -14.49
C GLU A 40 -4.43 -26.73 -15.22
N LEU A 41 -5.30 -25.77 -15.51
CA LEU A 41 -4.88 -24.44 -15.94
C LEU A 41 -5.04 -23.48 -14.77
N LEU A 42 -3.91 -23.08 -14.17
CA LEU A 42 -3.89 -22.07 -13.13
C LEU A 42 -4.12 -20.67 -13.72
N VAL A 43 -5.09 -19.96 -13.17
CA VAL A 43 -5.38 -18.54 -13.40
C VAL A 43 -4.55 -17.66 -12.46
N LEU A 44 -4.40 -18.13 -11.21
CA LEU A 44 -3.53 -17.55 -10.21
C LEU A 44 -2.55 -18.63 -9.77
N ASP A 45 -1.26 -18.33 -9.78
CA ASP A 45 -0.22 -19.21 -9.26
C ASP A 45 0.62 -18.49 -8.21
N GLY A 46 0.44 -18.86 -6.94
CA GLY A 46 1.27 -18.40 -5.84
C GLY A 46 1.14 -16.90 -5.54
N VAL A 47 0.00 -16.30 -5.82
CA VAL A 47 -0.19 -14.84 -5.70
C VAL A 47 -0.27 -14.43 -4.22
N ASN A 48 0.43 -13.35 -3.87
CA ASN A 48 0.40 -12.72 -2.55
C ASN A 48 -0.11 -11.29 -2.68
N LEU A 49 -0.97 -10.85 -1.77
CA LEU A 49 -1.47 -9.48 -1.73
C LEU A 49 -1.81 -9.08 -0.29
N SER A 50 -1.46 -7.84 0.06
CA SER A 50 -1.83 -7.20 1.32
C SER A 50 -2.55 -5.89 1.01
N LEU A 51 -3.57 -5.55 1.78
CA LEU A 51 -4.28 -4.28 1.69
C LEU A 51 -4.33 -3.60 3.06
N ARG A 52 -4.03 -2.31 3.10
CA ARG A 52 -4.11 -1.47 4.30
C ARG A 52 -5.22 -0.44 4.17
N GLU A 53 -5.71 0.05 5.31
CA GLU A 53 -6.73 1.10 5.35
C GLU A 53 -6.28 2.33 4.55
N GLY A 54 -7.16 2.82 3.67
CA GLY A 54 -6.91 3.98 2.81
C GLY A 54 -6.26 3.64 1.47
N GLU A 55 -5.85 2.39 1.24
CA GLU A 55 -5.37 1.93 -0.07
C GLU A 55 -6.55 1.53 -0.98
N ILE A 56 -6.40 1.79 -2.29
CA ILE A 56 -7.30 1.33 -3.35
C ILE A 56 -6.44 0.58 -4.36
N VAL A 57 -6.73 -0.71 -4.56
CA VAL A 57 -5.94 -1.66 -5.36
C VAL A 57 -6.82 -2.37 -6.37
#